data_AF-A0A1A2PZH2-F1
#
_entry.id   AF-A0A1A2PZH2-F1
#
_cell.length_a   1.000
_cell.length_b   1.000
_cell.length_c   1.000
_cell.angle_alpha   90.00
_cell.angle_beta   90.00
_cell.angle_gamma   90.00
#
_symmetry.space_group_name_H-M   'P 1'
#
loop_
_entity.id
_entity.type
_entity.pdbx_description
1 polymer ?
#
loop_
_entity_poly.entity_id
_entity_poly.type
_entity_poly.pdbx_seq_one_letter_code
_entity_poly.pdbx_strand_id
1 'polypeptide(L)'
;MRFIRVAAAVGMAIAVSLVAPVVLVVASAHADNGIEGYARCVGGGVQPPPPGVRPENWFPSVHVIETDVDGAVPPAQIVERLVDMGVNRPDAVRQVQCFLAYEPRG
;
A
#
# COMPACT_ATOMS: atom_id res chain seq x y z
N MET A 1 24.38 60.80 -18.86
CA MET A 1 23.23 59.98 -18.42
C MET A 1 23.21 58.67 -19.19
N ARG A 2 22.87 57.55 -18.48
CA ARG A 2 22.54 56.18 -18.93
C ARG A 2 23.45 55.13 -18.28
N PHE A 3 23.20 54.78 -17.01
CA PHE A 3 22.20 53.82 -16.47
C PHE A 3 22.57 52.35 -16.73
N ILE A 4 23.30 51.79 -15.76
CA ILE A 4 23.41 50.36 -15.48
C ILE A 4 22.03 49.90 -15.00
N ARG A 5 21.41 48.89 -15.65
CA ARG A 5 20.32 48.11 -15.06
C ARG A 5 20.36 46.64 -15.51
N VAL A 6 20.95 45.84 -14.61
CA VAL A 6 20.54 44.50 -14.12
C VAL A 6 19.71 43.63 -15.07
N ALA A 7 20.31 42.51 -15.50
CA ALA A 7 19.59 41.37 -16.06
C ALA A 7 18.74 40.70 -14.97
N ALA A 8 17.42 40.85 -15.07
CA ALA A 8 16.48 40.10 -14.25
C ALA A 8 16.18 38.76 -14.94
N ALA A 9 16.83 37.69 -14.49
CA ALA A 9 16.44 36.32 -14.82
C ALA A 9 15.12 36.02 -14.12
N VAL A 10 14.01 36.05 -14.86
CA VAL A 10 12.72 35.56 -14.37
C VAL A 10 12.73 34.04 -14.50
N GLY A 11 13.13 33.36 -13.42
CA GLY A 11 12.93 31.92 -13.27
C GLY A 11 11.44 31.64 -13.12
N MET A 12 10.83 31.04 -14.14
CA MET A 12 9.50 30.46 -14.02
C MET A 12 9.58 29.27 -13.05
N ALA A 13 9.15 29.47 -11.81
CA ALA A 13 8.85 28.39 -10.90
C ALA A 13 7.55 27.74 -11.38
N ILE A 14 7.68 26.71 -12.22
CA ILE A 14 6.58 25.79 -12.49
C ILE A 14 6.43 24.98 -11.21
N ALA A 15 5.53 25.43 -10.32
CA ALA A 15 5.02 24.61 -9.24
C ALA A 15 4.25 23.46 -9.88
N VAL A 16 4.96 22.39 -10.22
CA VAL A 16 4.35 21.11 -10.56
C VAL A 16 3.65 20.65 -9.29
N SER A 17 2.33 20.79 -9.29
CA SER A 17 1.44 20.24 -8.28
C SER A 17 1.81 18.78 -8.04
N LEU A 18 2.49 18.52 -6.92
CA LEU A 18 2.64 17.19 -6.36
C LEU A 18 1.26 16.76 -5.81
N VAL A 19 0.33 16.46 -6.72
CA VAL A 19 -0.84 15.65 -6.40
C VAL A 19 -0.41 14.19 -6.48
N ALA A 20 0.53 13.82 -5.62
CA ALA A 20 0.59 12.45 -5.16
C ALA A 20 -0.27 12.45 -3.90
N PRO A 21 -1.36 11.66 -3.82
CA PRO A 21 -1.87 11.30 -2.51
C PRO A 21 -0.71 10.58 -1.84
N VAL A 22 -0.01 11.31 -0.97
CA VAL A 22 0.84 10.72 0.04
C VAL A 22 -0.09 9.78 0.76
N VAL A 23 0.03 8.49 0.43
CA VAL A 23 -0.58 7.43 1.19
C VAL A 23 0.13 7.53 2.54
N LEU A 24 -0.42 8.37 3.42
CA LEU A 24 -0.07 8.42 4.82
C LEU A 24 -0.54 7.08 5.37
N VAL A 25 0.28 6.06 5.15
CA VAL A 25 0.23 4.83 5.92
C VAL A 25 0.59 5.29 7.32
N VAL A 26 -0.44 5.59 8.10
CA VAL A 26 -0.32 5.70 9.55
C VAL A 26 0.15 4.32 9.99
N ALA A 27 1.46 4.15 10.12
CA ALA A 27 2.05 2.98 10.74
C ALA A 27 1.50 2.95 12.17
N SER A 28 0.52 2.09 12.42
CA SER A 28 0.04 1.82 13.77
C SER A 28 1.24 1.35 14.59
N ALA A 29 1.50 2.03 15.70
CA ALA A 29 2.64 1.79 16.56
C ALA A 29 2.69 0.33 17.06
N HIS A 30 3.49 -0.49 16.37
CA HIS A 30 4.22 -1.69 16.79
C HIS A 30 3.56 -2.83 17.58
N ALA A 31 2.31 -2.74 18.02
CA ALA A 31 1.66 -3.82 18.79
C ALA A 31 0.80 -4.78 17.93
N ASP A 32 0.44 -4.36 16.72
CA ASP A 32 -0.45 -5.12 15.83
C ASP A 32 0.25 -5.46 14.50
N ASN A 33 1.57 -5.63 14.44
CA ASN A 33 2.19 -6.14 13.23
C ASN A 33 1.82 -7.62 13.00
N GLY A 34 2.03 -8.12 11.78
CA GLY A 34 1.74 -9.50 11.42
C GLY A 34 0.26 -9.75 11.11
N ILE A 35 -0.14 -11.01 11.24
CA ILE A 35 -1.43 -11.50 10.73
C ILE A 35 -2.65 -10.91 11.44
N GLU A 36 -2.51 -10.55 12.72
CA GLU A 36 -3.59 -9.98 13.52
C GLU A 36 -3.94 -8.56 13.08
N GLY A 37 -2.92 -7.72 12.81
CA GLY A 37 -3.13 -6.39 12.26
C GLY A 37 -3.68 -6.41 10.85
N TYR A 38 -3.19 -7.33 10.03
CA TYR A 38 -3.73 -7.55 8.69
C TYR A 38 -5.23 -7.88 8.74
N ALA A 39 -5.64 -8.86 9.56
CA ALA A 39 -7.03 -9.26 9.72
C ALA A 39 -7.91 -8.06 10.16
N ARG A 40 -7.43 -7.26 11.12
CA ARG A 40 -8.13 -6.07 11.60
C ARG A 40 -8.24 -4.98 10.53
N CYS A 41 -7.19 -4.76 9.75
CA CYS A 41 -7.14 -3.77 8.68
C CYS A 41 -8.07 -4.11 7.51
N VAL A 42 -8.12 -5.38 7.09
CA VAL A 42 -9.04 -5.84 6.05
C VAL A 42 -10.50 -5.63 6.51
N GLY A 43 -10.77 -5.91 7.79
CA GLY A 43 -12.05 -5.63 8.42
C GLY A 43 -13.16 -6.58 7.97
N GLY A 44 -14.42 -6.14 8.02
CA GLY A 44 -15.55 -6.93 7.52
C GLY A 44 -15.89 -8.20 8.32
N GLY A 45 -15.51 -8.25 9.61
CA GLY A 45 -15.72 -9.42 10.46
C GLY A 45 -14.69 -10.54 10.25
N VAL A 46 -13.64 -10.28 9.46
CA VAL A 46 -12.48 -11.14 9.33
C VAL A 46 -11.80 -11.30 10.68
N GLN A 47 -11.69 -12.55 11.14
CA GLN A 47 -10.99 -12.91 12.37
C GLN A 47 -9.54 -13.30 12.06
N PRO A 48 -8.60 -13.11 12.99
CA PRO A 48 -7.27 -13.68 12.86
C PRO A 48 -7.35 -15.22 12.78
N PRO A 49 -6.33 -15.89 12.19
CA PRO A 49 -6.31 -17.35 12.11
C PRO A 49 -6.40 -17.97 13.51
N PRO A 50 -7.17 -19.06 13.68
CA PRO A 50 -7.15 -19.83 14.92
C PRO A 50 -5.73 -20.34 15.25
N PRO A 51 -5.41 -20.60 16.53
CA PRO A 51 -4.12 -21.16 16.91
C PRO A 51 -3.79 -22.44 16.12
N GLY A 52 -2.60 -22.49 15.53
CA GLY A 52 -2.13 -23.63 14.74
C GLY A 52 -2.52 -23.60 13.25
N VAL A 53 -3.28 -22.59 12.81
CA VAL A 53 -3.57 -22.37 11.38
C VAL A 53 -2.56 -21.39 10.79
N ARG A 54 -1.93 -21.76 9.69
CA ARG A 54 -1.01 -20.87 8.97
C ARG A 54 -1.77 -19.71 8.30
N PRO A 55 -1.24 -18.47 8.34
CA PRO A 55 -1.84 -17.30 7.70
C PRO A 55 -2.27 -17.51 6.26
N GLU A 56 -1.46 -18.20 5.46
CA GLU A 56 -1.68 -18.40 4.02
C GLU A 56 -2.90 -19.30 3.74
N ASN A 57 -3.16 -20.25 4.64
CA ASN A 57 -4.31 -21.14 4.54
C ASN A 57 -5.60 -20.46 4.98
N TRP A 58 -5.50 -19.48 5.86
CA TRP A 58 -6.62 -18.71 6.37
C TRP A 58 -6.97 -17.54 5.44
N PHE A 59 -5.96 -16.93 4.82
CA PHE A 59 -6.08 -15.87 3.83
C PHE A 59 -5.35 -16.25 2.53
N PRO A 60 -6.03 -16.86 1.55
CA PRO A 60 -5.40 -17.23 0.29
C PRO A 60 -4.73 -16.06 -0.43
N SER A 61 -5.27 -14.84 -0.29
CA SER A 61 -4.70 -13.64 -0.87
C SER A 61 -3.39 -13.20 -0.21
N VAL A 62 -3.14 -13.54 1.07
CA VAL A 62 -1.85 -13.26 1.73
C VAL A 62 -0.72 -13.95 0.97
N HIS A 63 -0.89 -15.22 0.61
CA HIS A 63 0.13 -15.96 -0.14
C HIS A 63 0.39 -15.37 -1.53
N VAL A 64 -0.68 -14.97 -2.23
CA VAL A 64 -0.55 -14.36 -3.57
C VAL A 64 0.16 -13.02 -3.47
N ILE A 65 -0.24 -12.16 -2.54
CA ILE A 65 0.38 -10.85 -2.35
C ILE A 65 1.84 -11.00 -1.92
N GLU A 66 2.14 -11.92 -1.01
CA GLU A 66 3.52 -12.21 -0.58
C GLU A 66 4.39 -12.62 -1.77
N THR A 67 3.95 -13.61 -2.54
CA THR A 67 4.67 -14.10 -3.73
C THR A 67 4.95 -12.97 -4.72
N ASP A 68 3.98 -12.07 -4.92
CA ASP A 68 4.13 -10.95 -5.83
C ASP A 68 5.02 -9.83 -5.29
N VAL A 69 4.92 -9.51 -4.00
CA VAL A 69 5.82 -8.54 -3.36
C VAL A 69 7.25 -9.05 -3.38
N ASP A 70 7.50 -10.33 -3.09
CA ASP A 70 8.82 -10.94 -3.14
C ASP A 70 9.37 -11.03 -4.57
N GLY A 71 8.48 -11.16 -5.55
CA GLY A 71 8.77 -11.04 -6.97
C GLY A 71 8.94 -9.60 -7.47
N ALA A 72 8.92 -8.61 -6.58
CA ALA A 72 8.99 -7.18 -6.89
C ALA A 72 7.91 -6.69 -7.89
N VAL A 73 6.74 -7.33 -7.89
CA VAL A 73 5.58 -6.90 -8.67
C VAL A 73 5.02 -5.60 -8.07
N PRO A 74 4.77 -4.55 -8.87
CA PRO A 74 4.21 -3.30 -8.35
C PRO A 74 2.84 -3.50 -7.70
N PRO A 75 2.53 -2.86 -6.56
CA PRO A 75 1.27 -3.07 -5.82
C PRO A 75 -0.01 -2.93 -6.67
N ALA A 76 -0.03 -1.98 -7.62
CA ALA A 76 -1.16 -1.81 -8.52
C ALA A 76 -1.40 -3.04 -9.43
N GLN A 77 -0.34 -3.73 -9.86
CA GLN A 77 -0.47 -4.96 -10.64
C GLN A 77 -0.95 -6.13 -9.77
N ILE A 78 -0.56 -6.16 -8.50
CA ILE A 78 -1.07 -7.15 -7.53
C ILE A 78 -2.57 -6.97 -7.34
N VAL A 79 -3.05 -5.72 -7.23
CA VAL A 79 -4.49 -5.41 -7.16
C VAL A 79 -5.22 -5.94 -8.39
N GLU A 80 -4.74 -5.68 -9.60
CA GLU A 80 -5.39 -6.18 -10.81
C GLU A 80 -5.40 -7.72 -10.84
N ARG A 81 -4.32 -8.38 -10.42
CA ARG A 81 -4.30 -9.85 -10.32
C ARG A 81 -5.35 -10.39 -9.35
N LEU A 82 -5.50 -9.77 -8.17
CA LEU A 82 -6.56 -10.16 -7.22
C LEU A 82 -7.95 -9.99 -7.84
N VAL A 83 -8.14 -8.92 -8.63
CA VAL A 83 -9.39 -8.68 -9.36
C VAL A 83 -9.64 -9.76 -10.43
N ASP A 84 -8.62 -10.15 -11.19
CA ASP A 84 -8.70 -11.22 -12.18
C ASP A 84 -9.03 -12.59 -11.54
N MET A 85 -8.67 -12.78 -10.27
CA MET A 85 -9.04 -13.95 -9.47
C MET A 85 -10.44 -13.85 -8.82
N GLY A 86 -11.18 -12.76 -9.07
CA GLY A 86 -12.55 -12.57 -8.60
C GLY A 86 -12.71 -11.80 -7.29
N VAL A 87 -11.63 -11.26 -6.71
CA VAL A 87 -11.74 -10.32 -5.58
C VAL A 87 -12.31 -9.00 -6.10
N ASN A 88 -13.30 -8.42 -5.44
CA ASN A 88 -13.78 -7.11 -5.87
C ASN A 88 -12.66 -6.05 -5.72
N ARG A 89 -12.62 -5.07 -6.63
CA ARG A 89 -11.55 -4.08 -6.70
C ARG A 89 -11.32 -3.31 -5.39
N PRO A 90 -12.35 -2.79 -4.69
CA PRO A 90 -12.17 -2.13 -3.39
C PRO A 90 -11.49 -3.02 -2.34
N ASP A 91 -11.89 -4.29 -2.24
CA ASP A 91 -11.31 -5.24 -1.30
C ASP A 91 -9.89 -5.64 -1.70
N ALA A 92 -9.61 -5.80 -3.00
CA ALA A 92 -8.28 -6.07 -3.51
C ALA A 92 -7.29 -4.94 -3.15
N VAL A 93 -7.71 -3.69 -3.35
CA VAL A 93 -6.93 -2.50 -2.94
C VAL A 93 -6.68 -2.53 -1.44
N ARG A 94 -7.72 -2.77 -0.63
CA ARG A 94 -7.59 -2.83 0.82
C ARG A 94 -6.65 -3.94 1.28
N GLN A 95 -6.79 -5.15 0.73
CA GLN A 95 -5.94 -6.28 1.08
C GLN A 95 -4.46 -5.99 0.78
N VAL A 96 -4.13 -5.39 -0.37
CA VAL A 96 -2.76 -5.02 -0.70
C VAL A 96 -2.23 -3.92 0.22
N GLN A 97 -3.03 -2.89 0.50
CA GLN A 97 -2.64 -1.82 1.44
C GLN A 97 -2.38 -2.37 2.85
N CYS A 98 -3.28 -3.21 3.36
CA CYS A 98 -3.14 -3.84 4.66
C CYS A 98 -1.94 -4.78 4.71
N PHE A 99 -1.68 -5.54 3.64
CA PHE A 99 -0.50 -6.40 3.58
C PHE A 99 0.79 -5.60 3.72
N LEU A 100 0.92 -4.50 2.98
CA LEU A 100 2.11 -3.64 3.02
C LEU A 100 2.27 -2.90 4.36
N ALA A 101 1.17 -2.58 5.04
CA ALA A 101 1.20 -1.87 6.31
C ALA A 101 1.53 -2.78 7.50
N TYR A 102 1.11 -4.04 7.44
CA TYR A 102 1.17 -4.96 8.58
C TYR A 102 2.14 -6.13 8.39
N GLU A 103 2.59 -6.38 7.17
CA GLU A 103 3.50 -7.47 6.81
C GLU A 103 3.08 -8.80 7.49
N PRO A 104 1.94 -9.39 7.09
CA PRO A 104 1.36 -10.58 7.74
C PRO A 104 2.19 -11.87 7.66
N ARG A 105 3.48 -11.77 7.31
CA ARG A 105 4.42 -12.85 7.13
C ARG A 105 4.76 -13.49 8.48
N GLY A 106 4.83 -14.82 8.52
CA GLY A 106 5.12 -15.62 9.72
C GLY A 106 5.90 -16.88 9.39
#